data_AF-A0A7X7QG66-F1
#
_entry.id   AF-A0A7X7QG66-F1
#
_cell.length_a   1.000
_cell.length_b   1.000
_cell.length_c   1.000
_cell.angle_alpha   90.00
_cell.angle_beta   90.00
_cell.angle_gamma   90.00
#
_symmetry.space_group_name_H-M   'P 1'
#
loop_
_entity.id
_entity.type
_entity.pdbx_description
1 polymer ?
#
loop_
_entity_poly.entity_id
_entity_poly.type
_entity_poly.pdbx_seq_one_letter_code
_entity_poly.pdbx_strand_id
1 'polypeptide(L)'
;MHVPLWVWLVSSLVFLGLFVFDFYAHVRTPHEPTFRESAIWSSVYIGLALVFGVGLGFVWDWGHGSEYFAGYVTEKSLSVDNLFVFLIIMTKFAVPRIYQQKVLLVGVAIALVLRTAFILAGAAAISAFSWVFYIFGAFLIYTAVKIAREEHVEDEAAEFQENRLVRVLRRVLPTTTEYHEDRLFTKIDGKRFITPMLIVMVAIGSTDILFALDSIPAIFGLTKEPYIVFTTNAFALLGLRQLYFLIGGLLKRLVYLSQGLAIILGFIGVKLVLEALHTNEVAFINGGEHVAWAPEVPIWFSLGFILVTLTVTTVASLVATRRAGRVTAGTPEGPDAG
;
A
#
# COMPACT_ATOMS: atom_id res chain seq x y z
N MET A 1 17.60 -4.77 -17.58
CA MET A 1 18.21 -3.45 -17.29
C MET A 1 19.47 -3.64 -16.45
N HIS A 2 20.64 -3.13 -16.85
CA HIS A 2 21.75 -3.00 -15.90
C HIS A 2 21.68 -1.63 -15.25
N VAL A 3 21.42 -1.56 -13.95
CA VAL A 3 21.39 -0.31 -13.19
C VAL A 3 22.71 -0.15 -12.42
N PRO A 4 23.59 0.79 -12.81
CA PRO A 4 24.82 1.04 -12.08
C PRO A 4 24.56 1.40 -10.61
N LEU A 5 25.46 1.00 -9.71
CA LEU A 5 25.34 1.28 -8.27
C LEU A 5 25.17 2.79 -7.97
N TRP A 6 25.80 3.66 -8.75
CA TRP A 6 25.67 5.11 -8.56
C TRP A 6 24.23 5.60 -8.78
N VAL A 7 23.46 5.00 -9.69
CA VAL A 7 22.05 5.35 -9.92
C VAL A 7 21.22 4.97 -8.70
N TRP A 8 21.47 3.78 -8.13
CA TRP A 8 20.85 3.35 -6.87
C TRP A 8 21.15 4.31 -5.73
N LEU A 9 22.41 4.69 -5.56
CA LEU A 9 22.83 5.61 -4.50
C LEU A 9 22.20 7.00 -4.67
N VAL A 10 22.23 7.56 -5.88
CA VAL A 10 21.63 8.87 -6.17
C VAL A 10 20.12 8.83 -5.95
N SER A 11 19.43 7.81 -6.45
CA SER A 11 17.97 7.68 -6.28
C SER A 11 17.60 7.53 -4.80
N SER A 12 18.35 6.68 -4.06
CA SER A 12 18.15 6.48 -2.63
C SER A 12 18.40 7.77 -1.85
N LEU A 13 19.42 8.54 -2.21
CA LEU A 13 19.71 9.83 -1.61
C LEU A 13 18.61 10.86 -1.90
N VAL A 14 18.07 10.88 -3.12
CA VAL A 14 16.93 11.73 -3.49
C VAL A 14 15.70 11.35 -2.67
N PHE A 15 15.36 10.07 -2.57
CA PHE A 15 14.23 9.62 -1.76
C PHE A 15 14.41 9.90 -0.27
N LEU A 16 15.61 9.68 0.27
CA LEU A 16 15.95 10.04 1.63
C LEU A 16 15.82 11.56 1.84
N GLY A 17 16.29 12.36 0.89
CA GLY A 17 16.16 13.82 0.91
C GLY A 17 14.69 14.27 0.89
N LEU A 18 13.86 13.69 0.02
CA LEU A 18 12.42 13.96 -0.04
C LEU A 18 11.71 13.54 1.25
N PHE A 19 12.11 12.43 1.85
CA PHE A 19 11.56 11.95 3.12
C PHE A 19 11.98 12.84 4.29
N VAL A 20 13.26 13.23 4.37
CA VAL A 20 13.77 14.18 5.38
C VAL A 20 13.09 15.54 5.23
N PHE A 21 12.88 15.99 3.99
CA PHE A 21 12.11 17.20 3.71
C PHE A 21 10.67 17.08 4.22
N ASP A 22 9.97 15.99 3.92
CA ASP A 22 8.60 15.73 4.40
C ASP A 22 8.51 15.66 5.94
N PHE A 23 9.56 15.16 6.58
CA PHE A 23 9.70 15.17 8.04
C PHE A 23 9.89 16.59 8.59
N TYR A 24 10.88 17.32 8.07
CA TYR A 24 11.22 18.63 8.63
C TYR A 24 10.17 19.69 8.34
N ALA A 25 9.59 19.69 7.15
CA ALA A 25 8.61 20.68 6.72
C ALA A 25 7.27 20.54 7.47
N HIS A 26 6.88 19.33 7.86
CA HIS A 26 5.52 19.08 8.36
C HIS A 26 5.45 18.50 9.77
N VAL A 27 6.47 17.78 10.27
CA VAL A 27 6.44 17.23 11.64
C VAL A 27 6.95 18.23 12.68
N ARG A 28 7.77 19.21 12.28
CA ARG A 28 8.33 20.20 13.22
C ARG A 28 7.25 21.02 13.92
N THR A 29 6.08 21.17 13.30
CA THR A 29 4.94 21.89 13.87
C THR A 29 3.67 21.06 13.72
N PRO A 30 3.22 20.36 14.78
CA PRO A 30 2.03 19.52 14.73
C PRO A 30 0.78 20.34 14.40
N HIS A 31 0.19 20.10 13.23
CA HIS A 31 -1.05 20.74 12.79
C HIS A 31 -1.89 19.75 11.97
N GLU A 32 -3.21 19.94 11.89
CA GLU A 32 -4.05 19.18 10.95
C GLU A 32 -3.90 19.79 9.55
N PRO A 33 -3.47 19.04 8.51
CA PRO A 33 -3.38 19.57 7.15
C PRO A 33 -4.72 20.05 6.66
N THR A 34 -4.71 21.19 5.99
CA THR A 34 -5.89 21.58 5.22
C THR A 34 -6.03 20.69 3.97
N PHE A 35 -7.26 20.57 3.47
CA PHE A 35 -7.52 19.86 2.21
C PHE A 35 -6.67 20.42 1.06
N ARG A 36 -6.56 21.76 0.96
CA ARG A 36 -5.80 22.45 -0.08
C ARG A 36 -4.31 22.12 -0.01
N GLU A 37 -3.74 22.17 1.19
CA GLU A 37 -2.34 21.80 1.42
C GLU A 37 -2.08 20.34 1.01
N SER A 38 -2.95 19.43 1.46
CA SER A 38 -2.86 18.01 1.15
C SER A 38 -2.97 17.74 -0.35
N ALA A 39 -3.87 18.46 -1.05
CA ALA A 39 -4.04 18.37 -2.49
C ALA A 39 -2.78 18.80 -3.24
N ILE A 40 -2.23 19.97 -2.90
CA ILE A 40 -1.03 20.52 -3.54
C ILE A 40 0.14 19.56 -3.37
N TRP A 41 0.43 19.13 -2.14
CA TRP A 41 1.56 18.24 -1.89
C TRP A 41 1.36 16.86 -2.53
N SER A 42 0.14 16.31 -2.49
CA SER A 42 -0.17 15.06 -3.20
C SER A 42 0.09 15.19 -4.71
N SER A 43 -0.37 16.29 -5.34
CA SER A 43 -0.11 16.57 -6.75
C SER A 43 1.38 16.73 -7.06
N VAL A 44 2.16 17.34 -6.16
CA VAL A 44 3.63 17.45 -6.32
C VAL A 44 4.28 16.06 -6.31
N TYR A 45 3.98 15.21 -5.33
CA TYR A 45 4.56 13.86 -5.27
C TYR A 45 4.15 12.99 -6.46
N ILE A 46 2.88 13.06 -6.89
CA ILE A 46 2.42 12.38 -8.10
C ILE A 46 3.15 12.92 -9.33
N GLY A 47 3.28 14.25 -9.46
CA GLY A 47 4.00 14.88 -10.55
C GLY A 47 5.47 14.43 -10.62
N LEU A 48 6.17 14.38 -9.48
CA LEU A 48 7.54 13.86 -9.40
C LEU A 48 7.62 12.40 -9.85
N ALA A 49 6.68 11.56 -9.41
CA ALA A 49 6.62 10.15 -9.82
C ALA A 49 6.38 10.01 -11.33
N LEU A 50 5.52 10.84 -11.92
CA LEU A 50 5.27 10.84 -13.36
C LEU A 50 6.48 11.31 -14.16
N VAL A 51 7.12 12.40 -13.74
CA VAL A 51 8.34 12.91 -14.36
C VAL A 51 9.46 11.87 -14.29
N PHE A 52 9.60 11.18 -13.16
CA PHE A 52 10.57 10.09 -13.02
C PHE A 52 10.27 8.94 -14.00
N GLY A 53 9.01 8.52 -14.12
CA GLY A 53 8.61 7.47 -15.07
C GLY A 53 8.88 7.83 -16.53
N VAL A 54 8.61 9.09 -16.91
CA VAL A 54 8.98 9.62 -18.23
C VAL A 54 10.49 9.65 -18.42
N GLY A 55 11.24 10.09 -17.42
CA GLY A 55 12.70 10.07 -17.45
C GLY A 55 13.27 8.66 -17.61
N LEU A 56 12.71 7.68 -16.88
CA LEU A 56 13.08 6.27 -17.02
C LEU A 56 12.83 5.77 -18.45
N GLY A 57 11.68 6.11 -19.04
CA GLY A 57 11.32 5.76 -20.41
C GLY A 57 12.26 6.34 -21.47
N PHE A 58 12.79 7.54 -21.26
CA PHE A 58 13.76 8.17 -22.17
C PHE A 58 15.19 7.66 -21.97
N VAL A 59 15.59 7.31 -20.75
CA VAL A 59 16.98 6.92 -20.44
C VAL A 59 17.24 5.45 -20.77
N TRP A 60 16.27 4.56 -20.52
CA TRP A 60 16.40 3.13 -20.82
C TRP A 60 15.57 2.74 -22.05
N ASP A 61 14.25 2.72 -21.94
CA ASP A 61 13.29 2.56 -23.05
C ASP A 61 11.85 2.59 -22.52
N TRP A 62 10.88 2.71 -23.42
CA TRP A 62 9.47 2.75 -23.04
C TRP A 62 8.91 1.42 -22.53
N GLY A 63 9.60 0.29 -22.74
CA GLY A 63 9.26 -0.97 -22.09
C GLY A 63 9.38 -0.82 -20.57
N HIS A 64 10.55 -0.43 -20.08
CA HIS A 64 10.80 -0.17 -18.66
C HIS A 64 9.94 0.98 -18.11
N GLY A 65 9.73 2.04 -18.90
CA GLY A 65 8.83 3.11 -18.50
C GLY A 65 7.37 2.66 -18.34
N SER A 66 6.89 1.75 -19.18
CA SER A 66 5.54 1.16 -19.05
C SER A 66 5.42 0.23 -17.84
N GLU A 67 6.49 -0.55 -17.55
CA GLU A 67 6.61 -1.34 -16.33
C GLU A 67 6.55 -0.47 -15.08
N TYR A 68 7.27 0.66 -15.08
CA TYR A 68 7.23 1.63 -14.00
C TYR A 68 5.83 2.21 -13.81
N PHE A 69 5.12 2.60 -14.87
CA PHE A 69 3.77 3.14 -14.70
C PHE A 69 2.76 2.09 -14.23
N ALA A 70 2.83 0.88 -14.79
CA ALA A 70 1.98 -0.23 -14.33
C ALA A 70 2.24 -0.52 -12.86
N GLY A 71 3.51 -0.59 -12.49
CA GLY A 71 3.94 -0.78 -11.12
C GLY A 71 3.54 0.34 -10.18
N TYR A 72 3.81 1.59 -10.54
CA TYR A 72 3.48 2.77 -9.75
C TYR A 72 1.97 2.87 -9.51
N VAL A 73 1.13 2.69 -10.54
CA VAL A 73 -0.34 2.73 -10.39
C VAL A 73 -0.85 1.60 -9.49
N THR A 74 -0.25 0.41 -9.62
CA THR A 74 -0.62 -0.76 -8.80
C THR A 74 -0.24 -0.54 -7.35
N GLU A 75 1.02 -0.18 -7.08
CA GLU A 75 1.52 0.14 -5.74
C GLU A 75 0.76 1.32 -5.12
N LYS A 76 0.47 2.36 -5.90
CA LYS A 76 -0.31 3.51 -5.42
C LYS A 76 -1.71 3.09 -5.00
N SER A 77 -2.38 2.26 -5.81
CA SER A 77 -3.73 1.79 -5.50
C SER A 77 -3.78 0.88 -4.28
N LEU A 78 -2.83 -0.06 -4.18
CA LEU A 78 -2.68 -0.92 -3.00
C LEU A 78 -2.37 -0.06 -1.75
N SER A 79 -1.55 0.98 -1.88
CA SER A 79 -1.25 1.89 -0.78
C SER A 79 -2.46 2.69 -0.29
N VAL A 80 -3.46 2.94 -1.14
CA VAL A 80 -4.73 3.59 -0.74
C VAL A 80 -5.59 2.64 0.10
N ASP A 81 -5.60 1.34 -0.21
CA ASP A 81 -6.30 0.35 0.62
C ASP A 81 -5.62 0.18 1.98
N ASN A 82 -4.29 0.26 2.02
CA ASN A 82 -3.54 0.31 3.28
C ASN A 82 -3.98 1.47 4.19
N LEU A 83 -4.45 2.59 3.62
CA LEU A 83 -4.98 3.72 4.40
C LEU A 83 -6.25 3.35 5.18
N PHE A 84 -7.07 2.42 4.71
CA PHE A 84 -8.24 1.96 5.47
C PHE A 84 -7.82 1.26 6.75
N VAL A 85 -6.86 0.34 6.66
CA VAL A 85 -6.37 -0.34 7.87
C VAL A 85 -5.66 0.63 8.78
N PHE A 86 -4.90 1.60 8.25
CA PHE A 86 -4.34 2.67 9.07
C PHE A 86 -5.45 3.46 9.77
N LEU A 87 -6.53 3.83 9.08
CA LEU A 87 -7.67 4.53 9.68
C LEU A 87 -8.33 3.70 10.78
N ILE A 88 -8.53 2.39 10.57
CA ILE A 88 -9.08 1.47 11.58
C ILE A 88 -8.18 1.42 12.81
N ILE A 89 -6.86 1.26 12.62
CA ILE A 89 -5.88 1.25 13.72
C ILE A 89 -5.94 2.58 14.47
N MET A 90 -5.84 3.71 13.78
CA MET A 90 -5.84 5.04 14.38
C MET A 90 -7.12 5.33 15.16
N THR A 91 -8.26 4.88 14.63
CA THR A 91 -9.57 5.01 15.29
C THR A 91 -9.65 4.13 16.53
N LYS A 92 -9.23 2.86 16.44
CA LYS A 92 -9.25 1.92 17.57
C LYS A 92 -8.38 2.39 18.73
N PHE A 93 -7.21 2.93 18.44
CA PHE A 93 -6.31 3.47 19.46
C PHE A 93 -6.64 4.93 19.85
N ALA A 94 -7.71 5.51 19.30
CA ALA A 94 -8.16 6.88 19.56
C ALA A 94 -7.04 7.92 19.41
N VAL A 95 -6.23 7.79 18.34
CA VAL A 95 -5.06 8.64 18.14
C VAL A 95 -5.50 10.08 17.87
N PRO A 96 -5.06 11.06 18.69
CA PRO A 96 -5.41 12.47 18.48
C PRO A 96 -5.01 12.95 17.09
N ARG A 97 -5.91 13.70 16.42
CA ARG A 97 -5.73 14.13 15.01
C ARG A 97 -4.40 14.83 14.74
N ILE A 98 -3.96 15.68 15.67
CA ILE A 98 -2.71 16.44 15.60
C ILE A 98 -1.48 15.52 15.50
N TYR A 99 -1.55 14.32 16.08
CA TYR A 99 -0.44 13.34 16.07
C TYR A 99 -0.53 12.32 14.94
N GLN A 100 -1.63 12.29 14.18
CA GLN A 100 -1.83 11.29 13.13
C GLN A 100 -0.78 11.40 12.02
N GLN A 101 -0.39 12.62 11.67
CA GLN A 101 0.70 12.88 10.72
C GLN A 101 2.01 12.20 11.13
N LYS A 102 2.38 12.33 12.40
CA LYS A 102 3.64 11.80 12.93
C LYS A 102 3.63 10.28 12.89
N VAL A 103 2.52 9.66 13.27
CA VAL A 103 2.35 8.21 13.18
C VAL A 103 2.46 7.74 11.73
N LEU A 104 1.76 8.39 10.79
CA LEU A 104 1.80 8.05 9.37
C LEU A 104 3.22 8.17 8.80
N LEU A 105 3.94 9.24 9.14
CA LEU A 105 5.30 9.42 8.67
C LEU A 105 6.23 8.32 9.18
N VAL A 106 6.17 7.99 10.47
CA VAL A 106 6.98 6.91 11.03
C VAL A 106 6.58 5.57 10.40
N GLY A 107 5.29 5.34 10.19
CA GLY A 107 4.77 4.18 9.48
C GLY A 107 5.35 4.06 8.06
N VAL A 108 5.33 5.14 7.28
CA VAL A 108 5.94 5.20 5.93
C VAL A 108 7.45 4.95 5.99
N ALA A 109 8.15 5.49 6.99
CA ALA A 109 9.59 5.25 7.17
C ALA A 109 9.90 3.77 7.36
N ILE A 110 9.16 3.13 8.28
CA ILE A 110 9.28 1.70 8.57
C ILE A 110 8.92 0.88 7.33
N ALA A 111 7.82 1.23 6.66
CA ALA A 111 7.38 0.59 5.41
C ALA A 111 8.46 0.64 4.33
N LEU A 112 9.06 1.81 4.07
CA LEU A 112 10.12 1.95 3.07
C LEU A 112 11.32 1.03 3.36
N VAL A 113 11.76 0.96 4.62
CA VAL A 113 12.87 0.09 5.03
C VAL A 113 12.50 -1.39 4.85
N LEU A 114 11.35 -1.80 5.38
CA LEU A 114 10.90 -3.19 5.31
C LEU A 114 10.67 -3.63 3.87
N ARG A 115 9.98 -2.81 3.07
CA ARG A 115 9.76 -3.08 1.65
C ARG A 115 11.07 -3.16 0.89
N THR A 116 12.03 -2.27 1.14
CA THR A 116 13.36 -2.40 0.52
C THR A 116 14.00 -3.76 0.84
N ALA A 117 13.89 -4.22 2.09
CA ALA A 117 14.38 -5.56 2.46
C ALA A 117 13.62 -6.68 1.73
N PHE A 118 12.29 -6.61 1.64
CA PHE A 118 11.47 -7.58 0.89
C PHE A 118 11.77 -7.57 -0.61
N ILE A 119 12.03 -6.41 -1.20
CA ILE A 119 12.38 -6.27 -2.62
C ILE A 119 13.72 -6.92 -2.89
N LEU A 120 14.73 -6.65 -2.06
CA LEU A 120 16.05 -7.28 -2.20
C LEU A 120 15.97 -8.80 -2.02
N ALA A 121 15.22 -9.26 -1.01
CA ALA A 121 15.00 -10.70 -0.78
C ALA A 121 14.23 -11.36 -1.93
N GLY A 122 13.17 -10.72 -2.42
CA GLY A 122 12.35 -11.20 -3.53
C GLY A 122 13.13 -11.23 -4.84
N ALA A 123 13.92 -10.19 -5.13
CA ALA A 123 14.80 -10.15 -6.29
C ALA A 123 15.83 -11.29 -6.25
N ALA A 124 16.45 -11.53 -5.10
CA ALA A 124 17.38 -12.64 -4.92
C ALA A 124 16.66 -13.99 -5.13
N ALA A 125 15.46 -14.17 -4.57
CA ALA A 125 14.68 -15.39 -4.72
C ALA A 125 14.30 -15.66 -6.19
N ILE A 126 13.78 -14.66 -6.91
CA ILE A 126 13.41 -14.79 -8.33
C ILE A 126 14.64 -15.07 -9.19
N SER A 127 15.77 -14.43 -8.91
CA SER A 127 17.01 -14.66 -9.67
C SER A 127 17.57 -16.08 -9.50
N ALA A 128 17.28 -16.72 -8.37
CA ALA A 128 17.76 -18.06 -8.05
C ALA A 128 16.77 -19.16 -8.48
N PHE A 129 15.48 -18.85 -8.55
CA PHE A 129 14.42 -19.86 -8.64
C PHE A 129 13.22 -19.41 -9.48
N SER A 130 13.09 -19.96 -10.68
CA SER A 130 11.96 -19.73 -11.61
C SER A 130 10.60 -20.15 -11.01
N TRP A 131 10.58 -21.19 -10.16
CA TRP A 131 9.36 -21.69 -9.52
C TRP A 131 8.75 -20.74 -8.48
N VAL A 132 9.46 -19.68 -8.06
CA VAL A 132 8.95 -18.67 -7.12
C VAL A 132 7.71 -17.97 -7.69
N PHE A 133 7.61 -17.82 -9.02
CA PHE A 133 6.42 -17.26 -9.65
C PHE A 133 5.16 -18.11 -9.45
N TYR A 134 5.27 -19.44 -9.29
CA TYR A 134 4.12 -20.26 -8.90
C TYR A 134 3.64 -19.94 -7.50
N ILE A 135 4.56 -19.78 -6.54
CA ILE A 135 4.19 -19.41 -5.16
C ILE A 135 3.52 -18.05 -5.15
N PHE A 136 4.14 -17.07 -5.81
CA PHE A 136 3.63 -15.70 -5.88
C PHE A 136 2.27 -15.65 -6.56
N GLY A 137 2.11 -16.32 -7.69
CA GLY A 137 0.84 -16.42 -8.39
C GLY A 137 -0.26 -17.07 -7.55
N ALA A 138 0.03 -18.22 -6.92
CA ALA A 138 -0.92 -18.90 -6.05
C ALA A 138 -1.30 -18.06 -4.82
N PHE A 139 -0.33 -17.38 -4.21
CA PHE A 139 -0.54 -16.50 -3.08
C PHE A 139 -1.44 -15.31 -3.46
N LEU A 140 -1.18 -14.65 -4.60
CA LEU A 140 -2.01 -13.56 -5.09
C LEU A 140 -3.45 -13.98 -5.40
N ILE A 141 -3.63 -15.15 -6.03
CA ILE A 141 -4.97 -15.70 -6.30
C ILE A 141 -5.68 -16.00 -4.98
N TYR A 142 -4.98 -16.59 -4.02
CA TYR A 142 -5.53 -16.84 -2.68
C TYR A 142 -5.98 -15.54 -2.00
N THR A 143 -5.12 -14.51 -1.97
CA THR A 143 -5.46 -13.20 -1.40
C THR A 143 -6.65 -12.59 -2.14
N ALA A 144 -6.67 -12.61 -3.47
CA ALA A 144 -7.77 -12.10 -4.28
C ALA A 144 -9.11 -12.77 -3.94
N VAL A 145 -9.13 -14.10 -3.85
CA VAL A 145 -10.33 -14.86 -3.46
C VAL A 145 -10.74 -14.55 -2.03
N LYS A 146 -9.79 -14.41 -1.11
CA LYS A 146 -10.05 -14.05 0.27
C LYS A 146 -10.71 -12.67 0.37
N ILE A 147 -10.11 -11.65 -0.23
CA ILE A 147 -10.66 -10.28 -0.25
C ILE A 147 -12.04 -10.24 -0.92
N ALA A 148 -12.25 -11.00 -2.00
CA ALA A 148 -13.55 -11.04 -2.69
C ALA A 148 -14.66 -11.74 -1.89
N ARG A 149 -14.30 -12.64 -0.96
CA ARG A 149 -15.25 -13.39 -0.11
C ARG A 149 -15.49 -12.75 1.25
N GLU A 150 -14.60 -11.88 1.69
CA GLU A 150 -14.83 -11.03 2.87
C GLU A 150 -15.88 -9.98 2.48
N GLU A 151 -17.16 -10.38 2.49
CA GLU A 151 -18.29 -9.43 2.45
C GLU A 151 -18.13 -8.47 3.63
N HIS A 152 -18.23 -7.17 3.34
CA HIS A 152 -18.38 -6.14 4.36
C HIS A 152 -19.70 -6.38 5.10
N VAL A 153 -19.66 -7.24 6.13
CA VAL A 153 -20.70 -7.30 7.15
C VAL A 153 -20.66 -5.96 7.86
N GLU A 154 -21.57 -5.07 7.45
CA GLU A 154 -22.11 -4.06 8.35
C GLU A 154 -22.61 -4.81 9.60
N ASP A 155 -22.21 -4.35 10.78
CA ASP A 155 -22.47 -4.95 12.11
C ASP A 155 -21.49 -6.01 12.62
N GLU A 156 -20.25 -5.59 12.86
CA GLU A 156 -19.63 -5.57 14.19
C GLU A 156 -18.36 -4.75 14.05
N ALA A 157 -18.05 -3.89 15.03
CA ALA A 157 -16.87 -3.03 15.01
C ALA A 157 -15.65 -3.84 14.56
N ALA A 158 -15.17 -3.62 13.32
CA ALA A 158 -14.07 -4.36 12.70
C ALA A 158 -13.00 -4.64 13.75
N GLU A 159 -13.01 -5.85 14.32
CA GLU A 159 -12.15 -6.18 15.43
C GLU A 159 -10.76 -6.25 14.84
N PHE A 160 -10.03 -5.12 14.89
CA PHE A 160 -8.60 -5.15 14.64
C PHE A 160 -8.01 -6.15 15.65
N GLN A 161 -7.73 -7.36 15.20
CA GLN A 161 -7.03 -8.31 16.04
C GLN A 161 -5.61 -7.80 16.19
N GLU A 162 -5.21 -7.49 17.42
CA GLU A 162 -3.88 -6.99 17.70
C GLU A 162 -2.84 -7.93 17.09
N ASN A 163 -2.05 -7.39 16.17
CA ASN A 163 -1.02 -8.17 15.50
C ASN A 163 -0.06 -8.75 16.55
N ARG A 164 0.50 -9.94 16.27
CA ARG A 164 1.36 -10.67 17.23
C ARG A 164 2.46 -9.79 17.81
N LEU A 165 3.05 -8.93 16.99
CA LEU A 165 4.07 -7.96 17.38
C LEU A 165 3.59 -6.98 18.46
N VAL A 166 2.40 -6.40 18.32
CA VAL A 166 1.81 -5.48 19.31
C VAL A 166 1.55 -6.20 20.63
N ARG A 167 1.03 -7.43 20.57
CA ARG A 167 0.75 -8.24 21.76
C ARG A 167 2.03 -8.62 22.52
N VAL A 168 3.09 -8.98 21.78
CA VAL A 168 4.41 -9.25 22.37
C VAL A 168 4.98 -7.98 22.99
N LEU A 169 4.90 -6.85 22.31
CA LEU A 169 5.42 -5.58 22.81
C LEU A 169 4.75 -5.18 24.14
N ARG A 170 3.42 -5.27 24.21
CA ARG A 170 2.64 -5.00 25.44
C ARG A 170 2.93 -5.97 26.58
N ARG A 171 3.26 -7.23 26.26
CA ARG A 171 3.59 -8.25 27.27
C ARG A 171 5.00 -8.09 27.83
N VAL A 172 5.96 -7.68 26.99
CA VAL A 172 7.38 -7.60 27.37
C VAL A 172 7.74 -6.27 28.00
N LEU A 173 7.12 -5.17 27.56
CA LEU A 173 7.51 -3.82 27.96
C LEU A 173 6.38 -3.15 28.76
N PRO A 174 6.70 -2.40 29.84
CA PRO A 174 5.70 -1.63 30.58
C PRO A 174 5.02 -0.62 29.66
N THR A 175 3.69 -0.65 29.57
CA THR A 175 2.90 0.23 28.69
C THR A 175 1.94 1.09 29.52
N THR A 176 1.76 2.33 29.09
CA THR A 176 0.71 3.22 29.62
C THR A 176 -0.45 3.30 28.63
N THR A 177 -1.66 3.54 29.13
CA THR A 177 -2.88 3.74 28.34
C THR A 177 -3.07 5.20 27.93
N GLU A 178 -2.38 6.14 28.59
CA GLU A 178 -2.53 7.57 28.36
C GLU A 178 -1.54 8.09 27.30
N TYR A 179 -2.02 9.02 26.47
CA TYR A 179 -1.18 9.76 25.53
C TYR A 179 -0.42 10.87 26.27
N HIS A 180 0.91 10.84 26.17
CA HIS A 180 1.80 11.90 26.67
C HIS A 180 2.34 12.71 25.49
N GLU A 181 1.46 13.54 24.91
CA GLU A 181 1.74 14.28 23.67
C GLU A 181 2.16 13.35 22.53
N ASP A 182 3.22 13.71 21.79
CA ASP A 182 3.80 12.94 20.69
C ASP A 182 5.00 12.06 21.13
N ARG A 183 5.20 11.90 22.45
CA ARG A 183 6.32 11.16 23.03
C ARG A 183 6.12 9.67 22.85
N LEU A 184 7.19 8.97 22.50
CA LEU A 184 7.18 7.49 22.38
C LEU A 184 7.36 6.79 23.72
N PHE A 185 8.11 7.43 24.62
CA PHE A 185 8.41 6.94 25.95
C PHE A 185 8.03 8.00 26.98
N THR A 186 7.53 7.54 28.11
CA THR A 186 7.28 8.39 29.28
C THR A 186 7.95 7.77 30.51
N LYS A 187 8.13 8.58 31.56
CA LYS A 187 8.55 8.08 32.87
C LYS A 187 7.42 8.31 33.86
N ILE A 188 6.95 7.22 34.47
CA ILE A 188 5.94 7.23 35.54
C ILE A 188 6.61 6.54 36.73
N ASP A 189 6.66 7.22 37.87
CA ASP A 189 7.28 6.72 39.11
C ASP A 189 8.70 6.15 38.92
N GLY A 190 9.54 6.88 38.17
CA GLY A 190 10.94 6.51 37.91
C GLY A 190 11.14 5.36 36.91
N LYS A 191 10.08 4.65 36.51
CA LYS A 191 10.13 3.57 35.51
C LYS A 191 9.79 4.11 34.12
N ARG A 192 10.46 3.59 33.09
CA ARG A 192 10.17 3.94 31.69
C ARG A 192 8.98 3.11 31.19
N PHE A 193 8.00 3.79 30.63
CA PHE A 193 6.84 3.19 29.98
C PHE A 193 6.82 3.54 28.50
N ILE A 194 6.31 2.62 27.71
CA ILE A 194 5.95 2.83 26.32
C ILE A 194 4.56 3.46 26.26
N THR A 195 4.44 4.52 25.47
CA THR A 195 3.18 5.21 25.23
C THR A 195 2.35 4.52 24.14
N PRO A 196 1.04 4.81 24.05
CA PRO A 196 0.20 4.34 22.94
C PRO A 196 0.74 4.75 21.57
N MET A 197 1.43 5.90 21.45
CA MET A 197 2.02 6.37 20.19
C MET A 197 2.97 5.35 19.57
N LEU A 198 3.88 4.77 20.37
CA LEU A 198 4.82 3.76 19.86
C LEU A 198 4.09 2.46 19.49
N ILE A 199 3.07 2.08 20.25
CA ILE A 199 2.27 0.87 19.97
C ILE A 199 1.58 1.01 18.62
N VAL A 200 0.98 2.18 18.35
CA VAL A 200 0.31 2.47 17.09
C VAL A 200 1.31 2.51 15.92
N MET A 201 2.46 3.14 16.10
CA MET A 201 3.52 3.17 15.06
C MET A 201 4.01 1.75 14.72
N VAL A 202 4.21 0.91 15.74
CA VAL A 202 4.57 -0.50 15.53
C VAL A 202 3.43 -1.28 14.89
N ALA A 203 2.18 -1.03 15.28
CA ALA A 203 1.01 -1.66 14.67
C ALA A 203 0.96 -1.36 13.17
N ILE A 204 1.02 -0.07 12.79
CA ILE A 204 1.02 0.36 11.39
C ILE A 204 2.21 -0.22 10.61
N GLY A 205 3.43 -0.13 11.15
CA GLY A 205 4.61 -0.71 10.51
C GLY A 205 4.52 -2.23 10.35
N SER A 206 3.94 -2.94 11.33
CA SER A 206 3.73 -4.38 11.26
C SER A 206 2.63 -4.78 10.27
N THR A 207 1.61 -3.96 10.11
CA THR A 207 0.56 -4.17 9.12
C THR A 207 1.10 -3.97 7.72
N ASP A 208 2.03 -3.02 7.50
CA ASP A 208 2.65 -2.87 6.17
C ASP A 208 3.42 -4.12 5.74
N ILE A 209 3.98 -4.91 6.66
CA ILE A 209 4.56 -6.23 6.32
C ILE A 209 3.51 -7.14 5.68
N LEU A 210 2.29 -7.18 6.25
CA LEU A 210 1.21 -8.00 5.70
C LEU A 210 0.84 -7.51 4.29
N PHE A 211 0.79 -6.19 4.07
CA PHE A 211 0.55 -5.61 2.76
C PHE A 211 1.70 -5.81 1.78
N ALA A 212 2.94 -5.88 2.26
CA ALA A 212 4.11 -6.20 1.45
C ALA A 212 4.02 -7.62 0.88
N LEU A 213 3.38 -8.55 1.59
CA LEU A 213 3.18 -9.91 1.09
C LEU A 213 2.30 -9.94 -0.16
N ASP A 214 1.30 -9.06 -0.29
CA ASP A 214 0.46 -9.00 -1.48
C ASP A 214 1.06 -8.10 -2.57
N SER A 215 1.63 -6.96 -2.19
CA SER A 215 2.17 -5.97 -3.15
C SER A 215 3.46 -6.41 -3.82
N ILE A 216 4.40 -7.05 -3.10
CA ILE A 216 5.70 -7.44 -3.65
C ILE A 216 5.59 -8.52 -4.74
N PRO A 217 4.83 -9.62 -4.55
CA PRO A 217 4.53 -10.54 -5.63
C PRO A 217 3.86 -9.85 -6.82
N ALA A 218 2.91 -8.94 -6.57
CA ALA A 218 2.16 -8.28 -7.63
C ALA A 218 3.07 -7.41 -8.51
N ILE A 219 3.93 -6.59 -7.92
CA ILE A 219 4.87 -5.75 -8.66
C ILE A 219 5.91 -6.59 -9.42
N PHE A 220 6.38 -7.70 -8.84
CA PHE A 220 7.27 -8.64 -9.56
C PHE A 220 6.56 -9.38 -10.70
N GLY A 221 5.24 -9.44 -10.70
CA GLY A 221 4.43 -9.88 -11.85
C GLY A 221 4.27 -8.85 -12.95
N LEU A 222 4.66 -7.60 -12.71
CA LEU A 222 4.65 -6.53 -13.72
C LEU A 222 6.05 -6.24 -14.26
N THR A 223 7.08 -6.36 -13.43
CA THR A 223 8.48 -6.13 -13.80
C THR A 223 9.40 -7.10 -13.06
N LYS A 224 10.46 -7.55 -13.74
CA LYS A 224 11.52 -8.35 -13.11
C LYS A 224 12.67 -7.47 -12.60
N GLU A 225 12.61 -6.14 -12.83
CA GLU A 225 13.69 -5.21 -12.54
C GLU A 225 13.58 -4.63 -11.12
N PRO A 226 14.48 -5.02 -10.18
CA PRO A 226 14.37 -4.62 -8.78
C PRO A 226 14.43 -3.10 -8.58
N TYR A 227 15.11 -2.38 -9.48
CA TYR A 227 15.18 -0.93 -9.44
C TYR A 227 13.83 -0.27 -9.73
N ILE A 228 13.06 -0.81 -10.69
CA ILE A 228 11.71 -0.34 -10.98
C ILE A 228 10.79 -0.65 -9.80
N VAL A 229 10.88 -1.86 -9.25
CA VAL A 229 10.15 -2.23 -8.02
C VAL A 229 10.45 -1.26 -6.87
N PHE A 230 11.73 -0.97 -6.61
CA PHE A 230 12.13 -0.04 -5.55
C PHE A 230 11.59 1.39 -5.77
N THR A 231 11.77 1.93 -6.97
CA THR A 231 11.39 3.32 -7.27
C THR A 231 9.88 3.51 -7.29
N THR A 232 9.12 2.59 -7.89
CA THR A 232 7.64 2.63 -7.88
C THR A 232 7.09 2.59 -6.46
N ASN A 233 7.65 1.72 -5.62
CA ASN A 233 7.24 1.56 -4.25
C ASN A 233 7.57 2.80 -3.40
N ALA A 234 8.78 3.34 -3.56
CA ALA A 234 9.19 4.58 -2.91
C ALA A 234 8.27 5.75 -3.28
N PHE A 235 8.00 5.98 -4.56
CA PHE A 235 7.09 7.04 -5.00
C PHE A 235 5.62 6.79 -4.60
N ALA A 236 5.18 5.53 -4.52
CA ALA A 236 3.83 5.21 -4.08
C ALA A 236 3.62 5.55 -2.60
N LEU A 237 4.62 5.26 -1.76
CA LEU A 237 4.60 5.59 -0.33
C LEU A 237 4.85 7.08 -0.04
N LEU A 238 5.67 7.76 -0.85
CA LEU A 238 5.80 9.21 -0.77
C LEU A 238 4.45 9.88 -1.11
N GLY A 239 4.05 10.85 -0.28
CA GLY A 239 2.74 11.49 -0.41
C GLY A 239 1.56 10.71 0.18
N LEU A 240 1.77 9.51 0.76
CA LEU A 240 0.72 8.70 1.38
C LEU A 240 0.04 9.43 2.54
N ARG A 241 0.80 10.16 3.35
CA ARG A 241 0.29 11.02 4.42
C ARG A 241 -0.67 12.08 3.87
N GLN A 242 -0.28 12.77 2.81
CA GLN A 242 -1.08 13.79 2.14
C GLN A 242 -2.37 13.19 1.59
N LEU A 243 -2.30 11.98 1.01
CA LEU A 243 -3.48 11.26 0.54
C LEU A 243 -4.42 10.88 1.68
N TYR A 244 -3.91 10.47 2.83
CA TYR A 244 -4.73 10.21 4.02
C TYR A 244 -5.58 11.43 4.42
N PHE A 245 -4.99 12.63 4.47
CA PHE A 245 -5.73 13.84 4.83
C PHE A 245 -6.57 14.41 3.68
N LEU A 246 -6.14 14.24 2.43
CA LEU A 246 -6.90 14.65 1.25
C LEU A 246 -8.17 13.80 1.08
N ILE A 247 -8.05 12.50 1.28
CA ILE A 247 -9.07 11.51 0.95
C ILE A 247 -9.75 10.99 2.21
N GLY A 248 -9.38 11.37 3.44
CA GLY A 248 -9.95 10.80 4.68
C GLY A 248 -11.48 10.71 4.72
N GLY A 249 -12.20 11.73 4.24
CA GLY A 249 -13.66 11.69 4.08
C GLY A 249 -14.17 11.00 2.81
N LEU A 250 -13.34 10.93 1.77
CA LEU A 250 -13.60 10.22 0.51
C LEU A 250 -13.30 8.72 0.59
N LEU A 251 -12.40 8.27 1.47
CA LEU A 251 -12.06 6.87 1.69
C LEU A 251 -13.33 6.11 2.09
N LYS A 252 -14.12 6.67 3.01
CA LYS A 252 -15.45 6.14 3.37
C LYS A 252 -16.43 6.04 2.19
N ARG A 253 -16.15 6.72 1.05
CA ARG A 253 -16.95 6.67 -0.18
C ARG A 253 -16.38 5.71 -1.23
N LEU A 254 -15.21 5.12 -1.01
CA LEU A 254 -14.57 4.16 -1.92
C LEU A 254 -14.92 2.72 -1.53
N VAL A 255 -16.22 2.43 -1.43
CA VAL A 255 -16.78 1.17 -0.92
C VAL A 255 -16.36 -0.06 -1.75
N TYR A 256 -16.09 0.11 -3.05
CA TYR A 256 -15.68 -0.98 -3.94
C TYR A 256 -14.17 -1.08 -4.19
N LEU A 257 -13.35 -0.35 -3.43
CA LEU A 257 -11.90 -0.32 -3.69
C LEU A 257 -11.26 -1.69 -3.46
N SER A 258 -11.57 -2.34 -2.34
CA SER A 258 -10.99 -3.65 -1.99
C SER A 258 -11.40 -4.74 -3.01
N GLN A 259 -12.62 -4.70 -3.55
CA GLN A 259 -13.06 -5.58 -4.65
C GLN A 259 -12.28 -5.30 -5.95
N GLY A 260 -12.03 -4.03 -6.25
CA GLY A 260 -11.18 -3.63 -7.38
C GLY A 260 -9.76 -4.18 -7.25
N LEU A 261 -9.19 -4.10 -6.05
CA LEU A 261 -7.87 -4.66 -5.76
C LEU A 261 -7.86 -6.18 -5.83
N ALA A 262 -8.89 -6.86 -5.35
CA ALA A 262 -9.02 -8.31 -5.50
C ALA A 262 -8.99 -8.73 -6.98
N ILE A 263 -9.70 -8.01 -7.86
CA ILE A 263 -9.69 -8.26 -9.31
C ILE A 263 -8.27 -8.07 -9.88
N ILE A 264 -7.59 -7.00 -9.49
CA ILE A 264 -6.23 -6.70 -9.95
C ILE A 264 -5.24 -7.78 -9.46
N LEU A 265 -5.27 -8.14 -8.17
CA LEU A 265 -4.40 -9.17 -7.60
C LEU A 265 -4.66 -10.53 -8.23
N GLY A 266 -5.93 -10.89 -8.45
CA GLY A 266 -6.30 -12.15 -9.11
C GLY A 266 -5.77 -12.19 -10.55
N PHE A 267 -5.93 -11.09 -11.30
CA PHE A 267 -5.39 -10.96 -12.65
C PHE A 267 -3.85 -11.10 -12.67
N ILE A 268 -3.14 -10.38 -11.81
CA ILE A 268 -1.68 -10.45 -11.72
C ILE A 268 -1.24 -11.85 -11.26
N GLY A 269 -1.98 -12.48 -10.34
CA GLY A 269 -1.72 -13.83 -9.88
C GLY A 269 -1.85 -14.86 -11.00
N VAL A 270 -2.90 -14.78 -11.82
CA VAL A 270 -3.04 -15.62 -13.02
C VAL A 270 -1.90 -15.35 -13.99
N LYS A 271 -1.55 -14.09 -14.25
CA LYS A 271 -0.41 -13.73 -15.10
C LYS A 271 0.90 -14.39 -14.61
N LEU A 272 1.16 -14.36 -13.30
CA LEU A 272 2.35 -14.98 -12.72
C LEU A 272 2.37 -16.50 -12.89
N VAL A 273 1.23 -17.17 -12.75
CA VAL A 273 1.14 -18.61 -13.01
C VAL A 273 1.38 -18.91 -14.50
N LEU A 274 0.84 -18.10 -15.41
CA LEU A 274 1.08 -18.26 -16.84
C LEU A 274 2.56 -18.05 -17.20
N GLU A 275 3.19 -17.03 -16.62
CA GLU A 275 4.62 -16.78 -16.76
C GLU A 275 5.43 -17.98 -16.26
N ALA A 276 5.11 -18.51 -15.08
CA ALA A 276 5.78 -19.67 -14.51
C ALA A 276 5.61 -20.94 -15.36
N LEU A 277 4.45 -21.13 -16.00
CA LEU A 277 4.19 -22.22 -16.95
C LEU A 277 5.00 -22.05 -18.23
N HIS A 278 5.14 -20.81 -18.71
CA HIS A 278 5.93 -20.49 -19.90
C HIS A 278 7.44 -20.74 -19.66
N THR A 279 7.95 -20.33 -18.50
CA THR A 279 9.36 -20.52 -18.10
C THR A 279 9.56 -21.78 -17.24
N ASN A 280 8.70 -22.77 -17.38
CA ASN A 280 8.68 -23.92 -16.48
C ASN A 280 9.94 -24.78 -16.62
N GLU A 281 10.63 -25.00 -15.51
CA GLU A 281 11.81 -25.88 -15.40
C GLU A 281 11.59 -26.99 -14.36
N VAL A 282 10.37 -27.08 -13.82
CA VAL A 282 10.06 -27.89 -12.65
C VAL A 282 9.62 -29.28 -13.09
N ALA A 283 10.41 -30.31 -12.73
CA ALA A 283 10.24 -31.68 -13.22
C ALA A 283 8.83 -32.30 -13.00
N PHE A 284 8.09 -31.87 -11.98
CA PHE A 284 6.75 -32.38 -11.70
C PHE A 284 5.62 -31.66 -12.47
N ILE A 285 5.89 -30.52 -13.11
CA ILE A 285 4.94 -29.81 -13.98
C ILE A 285 5.41 -30.01 -15.42
N ASN A 286 4.59 -30.60 -16.28
CA ASN A 286 4.92 -30.83 -17.70
C ASN A 286 6.31 -31.48 -17.94
N GLY A 287 6.76 -32.36 -17.03
CA GLY A 287 8.06 -33.02 -17.14
C GLY A 287 9.28 -32.11 -17.03
N GLY A 288 9.11 -30.85 -16.57
CA GLY A 288 10.16 -29.84 -16.58
C GLY A 288 10.32 -29.10 -17.91
N GLU A 289 9.43 -29.32 -18.89
CA GLU A 289 9.41 -28.57 -20.14
C GLU A 289 8.46 -27.37 -20.08
N HIS A 290 8.76 -26.37 -20.91
CA HIS A 290 7.94 -25.17 -21.09
C HIS A 290 6.56 -25.52 -21.65
N VAL A 291 5.52 -24.86 -21.14
CA VAL A 291 4.15 -25.06 -21.59
C VAL A 291 3.85 -24.12 -22.75
N ALA A 292 4.02 -24.61 -23.99
CA ALA A 292 3.96 -23.80 -25.21
C ALA A 292 2.61 -23.07 -25.46
N TRP A 293 1.51 -23.48 -24.82
CA TRP A 293 0.22 -22.81 -24.95
C TRP A 293 0.03 -21.64 -23.98
N ALA A 294 0.89 -21.48 -22.96
CA ALA A 294 0.77 -20.42 -21.98
C ALA A 294 1.11 -19.05 -22.61
N PRO A 295 0.13 -18.13 -22.74
CA PRO A 295 0.36 -16.86 -23.40
C PRO A 295 1.12 -15.88 -22.49
N GLU A 296 2.08 -15.16 -23.05
CA GLU A 296 2.67 -13.99 -22.39
C GLU A 296 1.66 -12.85 -22.36
N VAL A 297 1.39 -12.29 -21.18
CA VAL A 297 0.48 -11.15 -21.03
C VAL A 297 1.28 -9.85 -21.17
N PRO A 298 1.06 -9.05 -22.22
CA PRO A 298 1.82 -7.83 -22.43
C PRO A 298 1.60 -6.81 -21.31
N ILE A 299 2.63 -6.01 -21.02
CA ILE A 299 2.59 -4.98 -19.97
C ILE A 299 1.52 -3.93 -20.27
N TRP A 300 1.35 -3.51 -21.53
CA TRP A 300 0.31 -2.54 -21.91
C TRP A 300 -1.11 -3.06 -21.62
N PHE A 301 -1.34 -4.37 -21.79
CA PHE A 301 -2.62 -5.00 -21.46
C PHE A 301 -2.84 -5.01 -19.95
N SER A 302 -1.79 -5.34 -19.19
CA SER A 302 -1.81 -5.31 -17.72
C SER A 302 -2.13 -3.89 -17.21
N LEU A 303 -1.43 -2.87 -17.72
CA LEU A 303 -1.66 -1.46 -17.41
C LEU A 303 -3.09 -1.03 -17.74
N GLY A 304 -3.58 -1.39 -18.94
CA GLY A 304 -4.95 -1.10 -19.36
C GLY A 304 -5.98 -1.75 -18.45
N PHE A 305 -5.80 -3.02 -18.10
CA PHE A 305 -6.66 -3.76 -17.18
C PHE A 305 -6.71 -3.11 -15.80
N ILE A 306 -5.55 -2.75 -15.24
CA ILE A 306 -5.43 -2.07 -13.95
C ILE A 306 -6.17 -0.73 -13.98
N LEU A 307 -5.89 0.12 -14.98
CA LEU A 307 -6.51 1.44 -15.10
C LEU A 307 -8.03 1.35 -15.27
N VAL A 308 -8.52 0.43 -16.09
CA VAL A 308 -9.96 0.22 -16.28
C VAL A 308 -10.60 -0.24 -14.97
N THR A 309 -10.01 -1.22 -14.30
CA THR A 309 -10.54 -1.76 -13.04
C THR A 309 -10.63 -0.67 -11.98
N LEU A 310 -9.55 0.10 -11.76
CA LEU A 310 -9.51 1.20 -10.79
C LEU A 310 -10.51 2.31 -11.14
N THR A 311 -10.65 2.65 -12.42
CA THR A 311 -11.59 3.67 -12.87
C THR A 311 -13.02 3.22 -12.61
N VAL A 312 -13.37 1.99 -13.00
CA VAL A 312 -14.70 1.42 -12.79
C VAL A 312 -15.02 1.33 -11.31
N THR A 313 -14.12 0.82 -10.47
CA THR A 313 -14.35 0.67 -9.03
C THR A 313 -14.48 2.01 -8.33
N THR A 314 -13.63 2.99 -8.68
CA THR A 314 -13.71 4.35 -8.15
C THR A 314 -15.03 5.02 -8.53
N VAL A 315 -15.41 4.98 -9.81
CA VAL A 315 -16.66 5.58 -10.29
C VAL A 315 -17.88 4.89 -9.66
N ALA A 316 -17.91 3.55 -9.64
CA ALA A 316 -18.99 2.78 -9.04
C ALA A 316 -19.14 3.12 -7.54
N SER A 317 -18.03 3.23 -6.81
CA SER A 317 -18.04 3.60 -5.40
C SER A 317 -18.63 5.00 -5.18
N LEU A 318 -18.16 6.00 -5.94
CA LEU A 318 -18.67 7.36 -5.85
C LEU A 318 -20.15 7.46 -6.21
N VAL A 319 -20.63 6.68 -7.18
CA VAL A 319 -22.05 6.61 -7.57
C VAL A 319 -22.89 5.97 -6.47
N ALA A 320 -22.44 4.84 -5.90
CA ALA A 320 -23.13 4.13 -4.83
C ALA A 320 -23.30 5.02 -3.59
N THR A 321 -22.23 5.67 -3.13
CA THR A 321 -22.30 6.54 -1.95
C THR A 321 -23.15 7.79 -2.19
N ARG A 322 -23.15 8.35 -3.42
CA ARG A 322 -24.05 9.47 -3.78
C ARG A 322 -25.52 9.06 -3.77
N ARG A 323 -25.85 7.83 -4.18
CA ARG A 323 -27.23 7.31 -4.14
C ARG A 323 -27.69 7.06 -2.71
N ALA A 324 -26.85 6.43 -1.88
CA ALA A 324 -27.16 6.19 -0.47
C ALA A 324 -27.45 7.50 0.30
N GLY A 325 -26.64 8.55 0.10
CA GLY A 325 -26.86 9.84 0.73
C GLY A 325 -28.12 10.60 0.25
N ARG A 326 -28.66 10.27 -0.93
CA ARG A 326 -29.94 10.84 -1.41
C ARG A 326 -31.16 10.13 -0.83
N VAL A 327 -31.06 8.83 -0.54
CA VAL A 327 -32.16 8.06 0.07
C VAL A 327 -32.39 8.51 1.51
N THR A 328 -31.33 8.76 2.29
CA THR A 328 -31.44 9.27 3.67
C THR A 328 -31.98 10.70 3.77
N ALA A 329 -31.81 11.53 2.73
CA ALA A 329 -32.33 12.90 2.68
C ALA A 329 -33.79 12.99 2.20
N GLY A 330 -34.37 11.88 1.73
CA GLY A 330 -35.71 11.82 1.15
C GLY A 330 -36.80 11.26 2.06
N THR A 331 -36.47 10.85 3.30
CA THR A 331 -37.46 10.37 4.28
C THR A 331 -37.94 11.57 5.10
N PRO A 332 -39.19 12.05 4.94
CA PRO A 332 -39.75 13.04 5.84
C PRO A 332 -39.91 12.37 7.21
N GLU A 333 -39.43 13.00 8.27
CA GLU A 333 -39.84 12.65 9.64
C GLU A 333 -41.37 12.64 9.68
N GLY A 334 -41.94 11.47 9.96
CA GLY A 334 -43.39 11.32 10.13
C GLY A 334 -43.85 12.21 11.28
N PRO A 335 -45.07 12.77 11.22
CA PRO A 335 -45.52 13.71 12.23
C PRO A 335 -45.60 13.00 13.59
N ASP A 336 -44.91 13.57 14.58
CA ASP A 336 -45.04 13.21 15.98
C ASP A 336 -46.52 13.17 16.37
N ALA A 337 -47.02 11.96 16.68
CA ALA A 337 -48.32 11.79 17.30
C ALA A 337 -48.14 12.03 18.81
N GLY A 338 -48.74 13.13 19.29
CA GLY A 338 -48.76 13.56 20.68
C GLY A 338 -49.76 12.83 21.57
#